data_AF-A0A951B8K4-F1
#
_entry.id   AF-A0A951B8K4-F1
#
_cell.length_a   1.000
_cell.length_b   1.000
_cell.length_c   1.000
_cell.angle_alpha   90.00
_cell.angle_beta   90.00
_cell.angle_gamma   90.00
#
_symmetry.space_group_name_H-M   'P 1'
#
loop_
_entity.id
_entity.type
_entity.pdbx_description
1 polymer ?
#
loop_
_entity_poly.entity_id
_entity_poly.type
_entity_poly.pdbx_seq_one_letter_code
_entity_poly.pdbx_strand_id
1 'polypeptide(L)'
;MGDGDRLNLILDALVATYDYIVFDGSPVSDGKTSLDLASWAGLTVLVTARGEGDRDTIAAASALVEAGAEDLRVLAPEEKAAAMTASLDAA
;
A
#
# COMPACT_ATOMS: atom_id res chain seq x y z
N MET A 1 4.61 25.70 -4.32
CA MET A 1 4.24 24.36 -3.84
C MET A 1 4.03 23.49 -5.05
N GLY A 2 4.89 22.51 -5.24
CA GLY A 2 4.67 21.46 -6.23
C GLY A 2 3.56 20.51 -5.75
N ASP A 3 3.06 19.66 -6.63
CA ASP A 3 1.99 18.73 -6.26
C ASP A 3 2.41 17.71 -5.18
N GLY A 4 3.70 17.37 -5.10
CA GLY A 4 4.25 16.55 -4.00
C GLY A 4 4.16 17.23 -2.62
N ASP A 5 4.34 18.56 -2.56
CA ASP A 5 4.23 19.31 -1.29
C ASP A 5 2.79 19.33 -0.77
N ARG A 6 1.80 19.23 -1.67
CA ARG A 6 0.37 19.23 -1.33
C ARG A 6 -0.09 17.87 -0.83
N LEU A 7 0.38 16.78 -1.45
CA LEU A 7 0.06 15.42 -0.99
C LEU A 7 0.59 15.20 0.42
N ASN A 8 1.85 15.54 0.67
CA ASN A 8 2.45 15.41 2.01
C ASN A 8 1.67 16.21 3.06
N LEU A 9 1.27 17.44 2.75
CA LEU A 9 0.46 18.26 3.67
C LEU A 9 -0.90 17.62 4.02
N ILE A 10 -1.55 16.98 3.04
CA ILE A 10 -2.82 16.28 3.27
C ILE A 10 -2.58 15.04 4.12
N LEU A 11 -1.54 14.25 3.82
CA LEU A 11 -1.20 13.05 4.57
C LEU A 11 -0.87 13.38 6.03
N ASP A 12 -0.08 14.43 6.28
CA ASP A 12 0.23 14.91 7.63
C ASP A 12 -1.05 15.28 8.40
N ALA A 13 -1.98 15.98 7.75
CA ALA A 13 -3.25 16.37 8.38
C ALA A 13 -4.13 15.16 8.70
N LEU A 14 -4.15 14.16 7.82
CA LEU A 14 -4.90 12.91 8.06
C LEU A 14 -4.29 12.14 9.23
N VAL A 15 -2.96 11.99 9.27
CA VAL A 15 -2.26 11.26 10.35
C VAL A 15 -2.44 11.95 11.70
N ALA A 16 -2.55 13.28 11.72
CA ALA A 16 -2.84 14.03 12.94
C ALA A 16 -4.29 13.87 13.45
N THR A 17 -5.21 13.36 12.62
CA THR A 17 -6.66 13.35 12.90
C THR A 17 -7.22 11.94 13.09
N TYR A 18 -6.71 10.96 12.35
CA TYR A 18 -7.22 9.60 12.31
C TYR A 18 -6.20 8.62 12.89
N ASP A 19 -6.69 7.69 13.71
CA ASP A 19 -5.86 6.61 14.26
C ASP A 19 -5.37 5.66 13.14
N TYR A 20 -6.21 5.44 12.12
CA TYR A 20 -5.90 4.63 10.94
C TYR A 20 -6.32 5.31 9.65
N ILE A 21 -5.49 5.16 8.62
CA ILE A 21 -5.80 5.58 7.27
C ILE A 21 -5.52 4.41 6.34
N VAL A 22 -6.51 4.07 5.52
CA VAL A 22 -6.38 3.04 4.50
C VAL A 22 -6.51 3.68 3.14
N PHE A 23 -5.48 3.50 2.31
CA PHE A 23 -5.50 3.92 0.91
C PHE A 23 -5.79 2.72 0.02
N ASP A 24 -6.81 2.84 -0.84
CA ASP A 24 -7.00 1.89 -1.93
C ASP A 24 -6.15 2.35 -3.12
N GLY A 25 -5.21 1.49 -3.54
CA GLY A 25 -4.27 1.80 -4.61
C GLY A 25 -4.76 1.32 -5.96
N SER A 26 -4.36 2.01 -7.04
CA SER A 26 -4.46 1.46 -8.39
C SER A 26 -3.62 0.19 -8.53
N PRO A 27 -3.89 -0.67 -9.53
CA PRO A 27 -2.98 -1.77 -9.86
C PRO A 27 -1.53 -1.27 -10.01
N VAL A 28 -0.55 -2.02 -9.49
CA VAL A 28 0.87 -1.64 -9.58
C VAL A 28 1.33 -1.50 -11.03
N SER A 29 0.72 -2.25 -11.95
CA SER A 29 0.94 -2.14 -13.39
C SER A 29 0.56 -0.80 -13.99
N ASP A 30 -0.36 -0.07 -13.37
CA ASP A 30 -0.98 1.14 -13.94
C ASP A 30 -0.19 2.40 -13.59
N GLY A 31 0.83 2.28 -12.75
CA GLY A 31 1.90 3.28 -12.61
C GLY A 31 2.07 3.87 -11.22
N LYS A 32 2.42 5.16 -11.21
CA LYS A 32 3.18 5.82 -10.13
C LYS A 32 2.42 5.99 -8.81
N THR A 33 1.08 6.08 -8.83
CA THR A 33 0.29 6.41 -7.64
C THR A 33 0.40 5.38 -6.53
N SER A 34 0.31 4.08 -6.84
CA SER A 34 0.45 3.00 -5.85
C SER A 34 1.85 2.97 -5.25
N LEU A 35 2.86 3.31 -6.05
CA LEU A 35 4.26 3.37 -5.64
C LEU A 35 4.53 4.58 -4.74
N ASP A 36 4.01 5.76 -5.10
CA ASP A 36 4.17 6.97 -4.29
C ASP A 36 3.49 6.81 -2.91
N LEU A 37 2.33 6.16 -2.86
CA LEU A 37 1.64 5.85 -1.60
C LEU A 37 2.39 4.80 -0.75
N ALA A 38 3.02 3.82 -1.39
CA ALA A 38 3.75 2.77 -0.69
C ALA A 38 4.91 3.33 0.16
N SER A 39 5.59 4.38 -0.31
CA SER A 39 6.66 5.08 0.42
C SER A 39 6.21 5.74 1.73
N TRP A 40 4.90 5.98 1.87
CA TRP A 40 4.30 6.65 3.02
C TRP A 40 3.60 5.69 3.98
N ALA A 41 3.23 4.51 3.50
CA ALA A 41 2.47 3.55 4.29
C ALA A 41 3.40 2.74 5.19
N GLY A 42 3.10 2.68 6.49
CA GLY A 42 3.81 1.78 7.43
C GLY A 42 3.46 0.30 7.24
N LEU A 43 2.42 0.00 6.47
CA LEU A 43 2.01 -1.36 6.07
C LEU A 43 1.53 -1.32 4.62
N THR A 44 2.14 -2.13 3.75
CA THR A 44 1.69 -2.29 2.36
C THR A 44 1.13 -3.69 2.12
N VAL A 45 -0.04 -3.78 1.50
CA VAL A 45 -0.67 -5.06 1.14
C VAL A 45 -0.84 -5.16 -0.37
N LEU A 46 -0.13 -6.09 -0.99
CA LEU A 46 -0.30 -6.46 -2.40
C LEU A 46 -1.31 -7.60 -2.51
N VAL A 47 -2.43 -7.35 -3.17
CA VAL A 47 -3.47 -8.36 -3.39
C VAL A 47 -3.34 -8.92 -4.80
N THR A 48 -3.18 -10.25 -4.93
CA THR A 48 -2.98 -10.92 -6.22
C THR A 48 -3.69 -12.27 -6.30
N ALA A 49 -4.38 -12.52 -7.40
CA ALA A 49 -5.00 -13.82 -7.68
C ALA A 49 -4.02 -14.86 -8.25
N ARG A 50 -2.76 -14.47 -8.51
CA ARG A 50 -1.77 -15.32 -9.20
C ARG A 50 -0.84 -16.07 -8.24
N GLY A 51 -0.91 -15.77 -6.94
CA GLY A 51 -0.04 -16.32 -5.92
C GLY A 51 1.31 -15.60 -5.81
N GLU A 52 2.01 -15.80 -4.69
CA GLU A 52 3.25 -15.10 -4.36
C GLU A 52 4.43 -15.44 -5.29
N GLY A 53 4.49 -16.69 -5.78
CA GLY A 53 5.56 -17.17 -6.66
C GLY A 53 5.40 -16.80 -8.14
N ASP A 54 4.30 -16.17 -8.52
CA ASP A 54 4.08 -15.73 -9.90
C ASP A 54 5.04 -14.60 -10.28
N ARG A 55 5.52 -14.62 -11.51
CA ARG A 55 6.52 -13.66 -11.99
C ARG A 55 6.00 -12.22 -11.91
N ASP A 56 4.73 -11.98 -12.22
CA ASP A 56 4.17 -10.64 -12.21
C ASP A 56 3.91 -10.16 -10.78
N THR A 57 3.52 -11.07 -9.88
CA THR A 57 3.45 -10.77 -8.44
C THR A 57 4.82 -10.37 -7.89
N ILE A 58 5.87 -11.13 -8.20
CA ILE A 58 7.25 -10.82 -7.76
C ILE A 58 7.68 -9.45 -8.31
N ALA A 59 7.43 -9.18 -9.60
CA ALA A 59 7.78 -7.89 -10.20
C ALA A 59 7.05 -6.72 -9.53
N ALA A 60 5.76 -6.86 -9.24
CA ALA A 60 4.98 -5.84 -8.52
C ALA A 60 5.50 -5.64 -7.09
N ALA A 61 5.79 -6.72 -6.36
CA ALA A 61 6.35 -6.67 -5.02
C ALA A 61 7.71 -5.98 -5.00
N SER A 62 8.61 -6.31 -5.95
CA SER A 62 9.90 -5.63 -6.09
C SER A 62 9.74 -4.14 -6.35
N ALA A 63 8.82 -3.73 -7.23
CA ALA A 63 8.58 -2.31 -7.51
C ALA A 63 8.09 -1.55 -6.28
N LEU A 64 7.24 -2.16 -5.45
CA LEU A 64 6.77 -1.57 -4.19
C LEU A 64 7.92 -1.42 -3.18
N VAL A 65 8.78 -2.43 -3.05
CA VAL A 65 9.96 -2.35 -2.17
C VAL A 65 10.93 -1.27 -2.65
N GLU A 66 11.19 -1.18 -3.95
CA GLU A 66 12.02 -0.11 -4.53
C GLU A 66 11.41 1.29 -4.31
N ALA A 67 10.09 1.38 -4.27
CA ALA A 67 9.37 2.61 -3.94
C ALA A 67 9.38 2.94 -2.44
N GLY A 68 9.86 2.05 -1.57
CA GLY A 68 9.97 2.28 -0.13
C GLY A 68 8.84 1.69 0.71
N ALA A 69 8.08 0.71 0.18
CA ALA A 69 7.07 -0.01 0.95
C ALA A 69 7.67 -0.66 2.21
N GLU A 70 7.13 -0.34 3.37
CA GLU A 70 7.42 -1.03 4.63
C GLU A 70 6.39 -2.14 4.92
N ASP A 71 6.82 -3.17 5.64
CA ASP A 71 6.03 -4.37 6.02
C ASP A 71 5.16 -4.90 4.88
N LEU A 72 5.74 -5.15 3.71
CA LEU A 72 5.00 -5.62 2.53
C LEU A 72 4.46 -7.05 2.75
N ARG A 73 3.14 -7.21 2.60
CA ARG A 73 2.46 -8.51 2.62
C ARG A 73 1.81 -8.79 1.28
N VAL A 74 1.93 -10.03 0.80
CA VAL A 74 1.26 -10.49 -0.41
C VAL A 74 0.12 -11.40 0.00
N LEU A 75 -1.09 -11.15 -0.51
CA LEU A 75 -2.30 -11.87 -0.10
C LEU A 75 -3.12 -12.28 -1.31
N ALA A 76 -3.87 -13.38 -1.15
CA ALA A 76 -4.94 -13.73 -2.07
C ALA A 76 -6.15 -12.79 -1.89
N PRO A 77 -7.00 -12.61 -2.92
CA PRO A 77 -8.16 -11.71 -2.85
C PRO A 77 -9.12 -12.03 -1.68
N GLU A 78 -9.31 -13.30 -1.36
CA GLU A 78 -10.15 -13.76 -0.25
C GLU A 78 -9.57 -13.43 1.14
N GLU A 79 -8.26 -13.24 1.24
CA GLU A 79 -7.57 -12.91 2.50
C GLU A 79 -7.58 -11.39 2.78
N LYS A 80 -7.84 -10.56 1.76
CA LYS A 80 -7.83 -9.08 1.85
C LYS A 80 -8.71 -8.58 3.00
N ALA A 81 -9.96 -9.04 3.07
CA ALA A 81 -10.93 -8.57 4.06
C ALA A 81 -10.51 -8.93 5.49
N ALA A 82 -9.98 -10.15 5.67
CA ALA A 82 -9.49 -10.62 6.97
C ALA A 82 -8.25 -9.83 7.41
N ALA A 83 -7.30 -9.59 6.49
CA ALA A 83 -6.11 -8.81 6.78
C ALA A 83 -6.43 -7.35 7.12
N MET A 84 -7.35 -6.70 6.39
CA MET A 84 -7.78 -5.34 6.70
C MET A 84 -8.44 -5.26 8.09
N THR A 85 -9.22 -6.26 8.48
CA THR A 85 -9.87 -6.30 9.80
C THR A 85 -8.83 -6.52 10.90
N ALA A 86 -7.93 -7.49 10.73
CA ALA A 86 -6.89 -7.79 11.71
C ALA A 86 -5.91 -6.63 11.92
N SER A 87 -5.59 -5.88 10.85
CA SER A 87 -4.74 -4.69 10.95
C SER A 87 -5.41 -3.52 11.68
N LEU A 88 -6.74 -3.41 11.63
CA LEU A 88 -7.49 -2.41 12.38
C LEU A 88 -7.67 -2.78 13.86
N ASP A 89 -7.78 -4.06 14.19
CA ASP A 89 -7.96 -4.55 15.57
C ASP A 89 -6.65 -4.60 16.39
N ALA A 90 -5.50 -4.67 15.72
CA ALA A 90 -4.19 -4.88 16.36
C ALA A 90 -3.54 -3.60 16.92
N ALA A 91 -4.20 -2.46 16.81
CA ALA A 91 -3.63 -1.17 17.11
C ALA A 91 -4.60 -0.33 17.96
#